data_AF-A0A4Y9YIC5-F1
#
_entry.id   AF-A0A4Y9YIC5-F1
#
_cell.length_a   1.000
_cell.length_b   1.000
_cell.length_c   1.000
_cell.angle_alpha   90.00
_cell.angle_beta   90.00
_cell.angle_gamma   90.00
#
_symmetry.space_group_name_H-M   'P 1'
#
loop_
_entity.id
_entity.type
_entity.pdbx_description
1 polymer ?
#
loop_
_entity_poly.entity_id
_entity_poly.type
_entity_poly.pdbx_seq_one_letter_code
_entity_poly.pdbx_strand_id
1 'polypeptide(L)'
;MHERFLVASCKPYVQTLILHDKCPDQRTEEEMTHPYGMPLYYTKDRTVCGAWPGGPVAERLRELPALRSLTIYKKEWVAHGLPWETLRAVLSVPHLREFKLRDLYLCPVLQPGEELNFESLAPLTSFQYRLRLASEPLASSSETAALQAVLGKLCETLETLDLVSERAPLADLSQLRWPRLRKLVYCGVPWSTLSAPWISFHHGMVNLRSLSLKLDLTPGGIPQMLWPADYAGPFPWPMLEHLLVSFPDPRDKVYDHLPSSLCALSLRCYPHLHVQRRPSAYGANPADSYPDHPALSSSASILSILRRCNMLDLTQFEIEYRADGEEDALLRQIAVMFPHLKSLKLHRYRSAQERQGNIDVSVDHIAEMLAPLTQLYRLKIYLEFAGTPRLQTRALYVPPLEF
;
A
#
# COMPACT_ATOMS: atom_id res chain seq x y z
N MET A 1 -7.76 13.50 33.59
CA MET A 1 -7.20 14.04 32.33
C MET A 1 -8.22 15.00 31.70
N HIS A 2 -8.55 16.08 32.42
CA HIS A 2 -9.58 17.05 32.04
C HIS A 2 -8.90 18.40 31.82
N GLU A 3 -8.35 18.66 30.64
CA GLU A 3 -8.17 20.04 30.14
C GLU A 3 -7.83 20.05 28.64
N ARG A 4 -8.81 20.55 27.87
CA ARG A 4 -8.76 21.09 26.50
C ARG A 4 -7.97 20.28 25.45
N PHE A 5 -8.68 19.32 24.85
CA PHE A 5 -8.32 18.66 23.58
C PHE A 5 -7.80 19.64 22.52
N LEU A 6 -8.47 20.79 22.39
CA LEU A 6 -8.08 21.92 21.54
C LEU A 6 -8.56 23.24 22.18
N VAL A 7 -7.84 24.33 21.91
CA VAL A 7 -8.26 25.70 22.29
C VAL A 7 -9.59 26.02 21.62
N ALA A 8 -10.57 26.50 22.40
CA ALA A 8 -11.96 26.70 21.94
C ALA A 8 -12.07 27.58 20.69
N SER A 9 -11.23 28.62 20.57
CA SER A 9 -11.20 29.52 19.41
C SER A 9 -10.76 28.84 18.11
N CYS A 10 -9.98 27.76 18.18
CA CYS A 10 -9.49 27.06 17.01
C CYS A 10 -10.50 26.04 16.45
N LYS A 11 -11.38 25.50 17.30
CA LYS A 11 -12.28 24.39 16.98
C LYS A 11 -13.11 24.57 15.70
N PRO A 12 -13.69 25.75 15.40
CA PRO A 12 -14.48 25.94 14.18
C PRO A 12 -13.66 25.85 12.89
N TYR A 13 -12.33 25.95 12.96
CA TYR A 13 -11.44 26.01 11.80
C TYR A 13 -10.67 24.71 11.55
N VAL A 14 -10.76 23.73 12.46
CA VAL A 14 -10.03 22.46 12.32
C VAL A 14 -10.70 21.59 11.25
N GLN A 15 -10.06 21.50 10.09
CA GLN A 15 -10.51 20.65 8.97
C GLN A 15 -9.82 19.28 8.95
N THR A 16 -8.61 19.21 9.48
CA THR A 16 -7.81 17.98 9.53
C THR A 16 -7.30 17.78 10.94
N LEU A 17 -7.48 16.56 11.45
CA LEU A 17 -7.00 16.16 12.76
C LEU A 17 -6.16 14.89 12.61
N ILE A 18 -4.99 14.91 13.23
CA ILE A 18 -4.07 13.77 13.27
C ILE A 18 -3.86 13.40 14.73
N LEU A 19 -4.21 12.16 15.06
CA LEU A 19 -4.15 11.59 16.39
C LEU A 19 -3.05 10.53 16.41
N HIS A 20 -2.08 10.74 17.29
CA HIS A 20 -1.00 9.78 17.52
C HIS A 20 -1.33 8.97 18.77
N ASP A 21 -1.56 7.68 18.60
CA ASP A 21 -1.82 6.78 19.72
C ASP A 21 -0.52 6.43 20.44
N LYS A 22 -0.41 6.92 21.68
CA LYS A 22 0.67 6.63 22.63
C LYS A 22 0.13 5.89 23.87
N CYS A 23 -0.86 5.02 23.67
CA CYS A 23 -1.44 4.24 24.75
C CYS A 23 -0.32 3.46 25.50
N PRO A 24 -0.20 3.60 26.83
CA PRO A 24 0.85 2.92 27.61
C PRO A 24 0.64 1.40 27.73
N ASP A 25 -0.48 0.90 27.20
CA ASP A 25 -0.80 -0.53 27.09
C ASP A 25 -0.24 -1.14 25.79
N GLN A 26 0.39 -0.33 24.91
CA GLN A 26 1.19 -0.81 23.80
C GLN A 26 2.46 -1.49 24.33
N ARG A 27 2.36 -2.76 24.72
CA ARG A 27 3.47 -3.56 25.27
C ARG A 27 3.70 -4.89 24.56
N THR A 28 4.96 -5.30 24.46
CA THR A 28 5.35 -6.61 23.94
C THR A 28 4.99 -7.72 24.94
N GLU A 29 4.94 -8.97 24.49
CA GLU A 29 4.76 -10.11 25.40
C GLU A 29 5.91 -10.25 26.39
N GLU A 30 7.13 -9.95 25.95
CA GLU A 30 8.32 -9.94 26.81
C GLU A 30 8.18 -8.92 27.95
N GLU A 31 7.67 -7.72 27.65
CA GLU A 31 7.41 -6.68 28.66
C GLU A 31 6.31 -7.08 29.65
N MET A 32 5.30 -7.84 29.20
CA MET A 32 4.23 -8.32 30.08
C MET A 32 4.63 -9.51 30.95
N THR A 33 5.51 -10.38 30.45
CA THR A 33 5.93 -11.61 31.16
C THR A 33 7.05 -11.36 32.16
N HIS A 34 7.62 -10.14 32.19
CA HIS A 34 8.61 -9.77 33.17
C HIS A 34 8.02 -9.86 34.60
N PRO A 35 8.70 -10.44 35.60
CA PRO A 35 8.22 -10.51 36.99
C PRO A 35 7.78 -9.19 37.64
N TYR A 36 8.17 -8.05 37.08
CA TYR A 36 7.75 -6.70 37.52
C TYR A 36 6.85 -6.00 36.49
N GLY A 37 6.26 -6.74 35.55
CA GLY A 37 5.35 -6.22 34.54
C GLY A 37 4.11 -5.61 35.19
N MET A 38 3.93 -4.30 34.99
CA MET A 38 2.74 -3.61 35.49
C MET A 38 1.48 -4.12 34.74
N PRO A 39 0.31 -4.20 35.39
CA PRO A 39 -0.93 -4.50 34.68
C PRO A 39 -1.22 -3.44 33.61
N LEU A 40 -2.02 -3.80 32.61
CA LEU A 40 -2.56 -2.87 31.63
C LEU A 40 -3.47 -1.84 32.34
N TYR A 41 -3.41 -0.59 31.92
CA TYR A 41 -4.07 0.54 32.57
C TYR A 41 -5.50 0.78 32.11
N TYR A 42 -5.76 0.62 30.80
CA TYR A 42 -7.01 1.04 30.17
C TYR A 42 -7.80 -0.10 29.54
N THR A 43 -7.17 -1.25 29.31
CA THR A 43 -7.77 -2.42 28.68
C THR A 43 -7.39 -3.70 29.44
N LYS A 44 -8.14 -4.78 29.21
CA LYS A 44 -7.75 -6.13 29.65
C LYS A 44 -6.99 -6.90 28.55
N ASP A 45 -7.04 -6.39 27.32
CA ASP A 45 -6.43 -6.99 26.15
C ASP A 45 -5.44 -6.01 25.51
N ARG A 46 -4.15 -6.39 25.46
CA ARG A 46 -3.06 -5.57 24.93
C ARG A 46 -3.24 -5.19 23.46
N THR A 47 -4.01 -5.98 22.71
CA THR A 47 -4.27 -5.72 21.29
C THR A 47 -5.29 -4.61 21.08
N VAL A 48 -6.04 -4.21 22.11
CA VAL A 48 -7.11 -3.22 22.03
C VAL A 48 -6.74 -1.93 22.77
N CYS A 49 -6.97 -0.80 22.14
CA CYS A 49 -6.71 0.50 22.73
C CYS A 49 -7.85 0.94 23.66
N GLY A 50 -7.64 0.79 24.97
CA GLY A 50 -8.58 1.29 25.98
C GLY A 50 -8.50 2.80 26.25
N ALA A 51 -7.42 3.45 25.81
CA ALA A 51 -7.19 4.88 26.07
C ALA A 51 -8.12 5.81 25.29
N TRP A 52 -8.82 5.26 24.29
CA TRP A 52 -9.73 6.00 23.40
C TRP A 52 -11.15 5.44 23.51
N PRO A 53 -11.88 5.67 24.62
CA PRO A 53 -13.26 5.22 24.74
C PRO A 53 -14.16 5.95 23.73
N GLY A 54 -15.06 5.21 23.07
CA GLY A 54 -15.84 5.72 21.94
C GLY A 54 -16.71 6.93 22.25
N GLY A 55 -17.47 6.92 23.35
CA GLY A 55 -18.34 8.03 23.75
C GLY A 55 -17.61 9.36 23.90
N PRO A 56 -16.58 9.46 24.77
CA PRO A 56 -15.78 10.67 24.92
C PRO A 56 -15.10 11.13 23.62
N VAL A 57 -14.61 10.21 22.79
CA VAL A 57 -14.02 10.55 21.49
C VAL A 57 -15.07 11.21 20.58
N ALA A 58 -16.26 10.61 20.47
CA ALA A 58 -17.35 11.17 19.65
C ALA A 58 -17.73 12.59 20.10
N GLU A 59 -17.84 12.83 21.41
CA GLU A 59 -18.15 14.15 21.95
C GLU A 59 -17.12 15.19 21.51
N ARG A 60 -15.82 14.88 21.61
CA ARG A 60 -14.75 15.79 21.20
C ARG A 60 -14.73 16.05 19.71
N LEU A 61 -15.02 15.05 18.88
CA LEU A 61 -15.08 15.24 17.43
C LEU A 61 -16.29 16.08 17.00
N ARG A 62 -17.43 15.95 17.69
CA ARG A 62 -18.61 16.80 17.43
C ARG A 62 -18.37 18.28 17.73
N GLU A 63 -17.44 18.60 18.62
CA GLU A 63 -17.02 19.99 18.89
C GLU A 63 -16.23 20.62 17.72
N LEU A 64 -15.89 19.86 16.66
CA LEU A 64 -15.12 20.30 15.50
C LEU A 64 -15.98 20.33 14.23
N PRO A 65 -16.86 21.33 14.04
CA PRO A 65 -17.88 21.32 12.98
C PRO A 65 -17.33 21.34 11.56
N ALA A 66 -16.08 21.80 11.38
CA ALA A 66 -15.40 21.85 10.09
C ALA A 66 -14.54 20.62 9.78
N LEU A 67 -14.49 19.62 10.67
CA LEU A 67 -13.62 18.46 10.50
C LEU A 67 -14.01 17.67 9.24
N ARG A 68 -13.05 17.42 8.35
CA ARG A 68 -13.26 16.65 7.13
C ARG A 68 -12.36 15.42 7.07
N SER A 69 -11.17 15.48 7.66
CA SER A 69 -10.17 14.42 7.58
C SER A 69 -9.66 14.06 8.98
N LEU A 70 -9.71 12.78 9.31
CA LEU A 70 -9.16 12.24 10.55
C LEU A 70 -8.14 11.16 10.23
N THR A 71 -6.96 11.30 10.80
CA THR A 71 -5.92 10.26 10.77
C THR A 71 -5.63 9.79 12.18
N ILE A 72 -5.68 8.49 12.42
CA ILE A 72 -5.24 7.87 13.67
C ILE A 72 -4.08 6.93 13.34
N TYR A 73 -2.96 7.10 14.03
CA TYR A 73 -1.78 6.28 13.80
C TYR A 73 -1.01 5.98 15.07
N LYS A 74 -0.22 4.91 15.08
CA LYS A 74 0.82 4.67 16.09
C LYS A 74 2.19 4.55 15.46
N LYS A 75 3.25 4.89 16.20
CA LYS A 75 4.64 4.69 15.75
C LYS A 75 5.21 3.34 16.15
N GLU A 76 4.76 2.79 17.27
CA GLU A 76 5.32 1.60 17.88
C GLU A 76 4.97 0.32 17.13
N TRP A 77 5.85 -0.67 17.27
CA TRP A 77 5.80 -1.94 16.54
C TRP A 77 4.98 -3.02 17.26
N VAL A 78 4.32 -2.66 18.36
CA VAL A 78 3.49 -3.59 19.14
C VAL A 78 2.11 -3.75 18.51
N ALA A 79 1.56 -4.96 18.51
CA ALA A 79 0.20 -5.19 18.07
C ALA A 79 -0.81 -4.42 18.94
N HIS A 80 -1.56 -3.49 18.33
CA HIS A 80 -2.53 -2.64 19.01
C HIS A 80 -3.53 -2.08 18.00
N GLY A 81 -4.79 -1.88 18.39
CA GLY A 81 -5.85 -1.48 17.48
C GLY A 81 -7.00 -0.78 18.17
N LEU A 82 -7.90 -0.21 17.38
CA LEU A 82 -9.05 0.52 17.90
C LEU A 82 -10.21 -0.45 18.18
N PRO A 83 -10.86 -0.36 19.36
CA PRO A 83 -12.09 -1.13 19.62
C PRO A 83 -13.23 -0.67 18.71
N TRP A 84 -14.21 -1.55 18.52
CA TRP A 84 -15.35 -1.30 17.65
C TRP A 84 -16.15 -0.06 18.04
N GLU A 85 -16.45 0.14 19.33
CA GLU A 85 -17.16 1.33 19.81
C GLU A 85 -16.48 2.64 19.38
N THR A 86 -15.15 2.68 19.40
CA THR A 86 -14.37 3.86 19.03
C THR A 86 -14.37 4.10 17.53
N LEU A 87 -14.25 3.03 16.74
CA LEU A 87 -14.41 3.11 15.30
C LEU A 87 -15.81 3.62 14.94
N ARG A 88 -16.84 3.10 15.61
CA ARG A 88 -18.23 3.52 15.41
C ARG A 88 -18.41 5.00 15.72
N ALA A 89 -17.97 5.43 16.90
CA ALA A 89 -17.97 6.82 17.35
C ALA A 89 -17.32 7.78 16.34
N VAL A 90 -16.15 7.41 15.83
CA VAL A 90 -15.39 8.21 14.86
C VAL A 90 -16.10 8.26 13.51
N LEU A 91 -16.54 7.11 13.00
CA LEU A 91 -17.15 7.00 11.68
C LEU A 91 -18.58 7.56 11.63
N SER A 92 -19.26 7.74 12.76
CA SER A 92 -20.56 8.40 12.84
C SER A 92 -20.48 9.93 12.85
N VAL A 93 -19.29 10.54 12.75
CA VAL A 93 -19.14 12.00 12.69
C VAL A 93 -19.64 12.53 11.32
N PRO A 94 -20.80 13.21 11.23
CA PRO A 94 -21.57 13.35 9.99
C PRO A 94 -20.86 14.17 8.90
N HIS A 95 -19.99 15.09 9.29
CA HIS A 95 -19.24 15.95 8.37
C HIS A 95 -17.90 15.35 7.91
N LEU A 96 -17.48 14.22 8.48
CA LEU A 96 -16.24 13.53 8.10
C LEU A 96 -16.33 13.06 6.65
N ARG A 97 -15.21 13.15 5.92
CA ARG A 97 -15.09 12.75 4.50
C ARG A 97 -13.91 11.82 4.27
N GLU A 98 -12.86 11.95 5.08
CA GLU A 98 -11.69 11.09 5.01
C GLU A 98 -11.39 10.47 6.37
N PHE A 99 -11.15 9.17 6.38
CA PHE A 99 -10.65 8.46 7.54
C PHE A 99 -9.41 7.64 7.17
N LYS A 100 -8.35 7.77 7.97
CA LYS A 100 -7.06 7.09 7.76
C LYS A 100 -6.65 6.40 9.05
N LEU A 101 -6.62 5.09 9.06
CA LEU A 101 -6.09 4.26 10.14
C LEU A 101 -4.74 3.70 9.70
N ARG A 102 -3.67 4.04 10.43
CA ARG A 102 -2.31 3.64 10.10
C ARG A 102 -1.67 2.92 11.28
N ASP A 103 -1.10 1.75 11.02
CA ASP A 103 -0.33 0.94 11.98
C ASP A 103 -1.12 0.48 13.20
N LEU A 104 -2.44 0.60 13.17
CA LEU A 104 -3.37 0.19 14.23
C LEU A 104 -4.35 -0.80 13.63
N TYR A 105 -4.64 -1.90 14.31
CA TYR A 105 -5.64 -2.85 13.84
C TYR A 105 -7.06 -2.26 13.92
N LEU A 106 -7.89 -2.64 12.96
CA LEU A 106 -9.30 -2.25 12.92
C LEU A 106 -10.12 -3.31 13.67
N CYS A 107 -10.60 -2.99 14.88
CA CYS A 107 -11.40 -3.92 15.69
C CYS A 107 -10.73 -5.30 15.84
N PRO A 108 -9.53 -5.38 16.45
CA PRO A 108 -8.82 -6.65 16.59
C PRO A 108 -9.61 -7.68 17.42
N VAL A 109 -10.42 -7.20 18.37
CA VAL A 109 -11.27 -8.03 19.24
C VAL A 109 -12.66 -7.41 19.34
N LEU A 110 -13.68 -8.25 19.15
CA LEU A 110 -15.08 -7.90 19.39
C LEU A 110 -15.48 -8.32 20.81
N GLN A 111 -16.05 -7.40 21.59
CA GLN A 111 -16.50 -7.71 22.95
C GLN A 111 -17.81 -8.51 22.93
N PRO A 112 -18.08 -9.35 23.93
CA PRO A 112 -19.34 -10.08 24.03
C PRO A 112 -20.56 -9.14 24.00
N GLY A 113 -21.49 -9.38 23.08
CA GLY A 113 -22.71 -8.57 22.92
C GLY A 113 -22.55 -7.34 22.02
N GLU A 114 -21.36 -7.06 21.49
CA GLU A 114 -21.21 -6.04 20.45
C GLU A 114 -21.74 -6.53 19.10
N GLU A 115 -22.61 -5.73 18.50
CA GLU A 115 -23.06 -5.94 17.12
C GLU A 115 -22.28 -5.03 16.17
N LEU A 116 -21.80 -5.62 15.07
CA LEU A 116 -21.12 -4.92 13.98
C LEU A 116 -22.12 -4.19 13.09
N ASN A 117 -22.78 -3.18 13.65
CA ASN A 117 -23.79 -2.37 12.97
C ASN A 117 -23.46 -0.87 13.08
N PHE A 118 -24.08 -0.11 12.16
CA PHE A 118 -24.06 1.35 12.19
C PHE A 118 -25.50 1.85 12.07
N GLU A 119 -25.92 2.71 13.00
CA GLU A 119 -27.17 3.48 12.87
C GLU A 119 -27.02 4.52 11.76
N SER A 120 -25.90 5.25 11.77
CA SER A 120 -25.51 6.20 10.75
C SER A 120 -23.99 6.26 10.61
N LEU A 121 -23.52 6.44 9.39
CA LEU A 121 -22.11 6.55 9.06
C LEU A 121 -21.91 7.80 8.22
N ALA A 122 -20.82 8.52 8.47
CA ALA A 122 -20.40 9.66 7.67
C ALA A 122 -20.27 9.25 6.19
N PRO A 123 -20.69 10.09 5.23
CA PRO A 123 -20.55 9.77 3.81
C PRO A 123 -19.09 10.00 3.39
N LEU A 124 -18.21 9.09 3.79
CA LEU A 124 -16.79 9.15 3.50
C LEU A 124 -16.55 9.01 2.00
N THR A 125 -15.65 9.84 1.49
CA THR A 125 -15.13 9.75 0.13
C THR A 125 -13.75 9.09 0.10
N SER A 126 -13.02 9.07 1.22
CA SER A 126 -11.76 8.34 1.35
C SER A 126 -11.70 7.50 2.63
N PHE A 127 -11.38 6.22 2.48
CA PHE A 127 -11.09 5.31 3.57
C PHE A 127 -9.73 4.66 3.34
N GLN A 128 -8.82 4.81 4.30
CA GLN A 128 -7.49 4.22 4.23
C GLN A 128 -7.20 3.40 5.48
N TYR A 129 -6.87 2.14 5.28
CA TYR A 129 -6.42 1.24 6.33
C TYR A 129 -5.09 0.64 5.91
N ARG A 130 -4.02 0.99 6.63
CA ARG A 130 -2.64 0.55 6.33
C ARG A 130 -1.93 0.04 7.57
N LEU A 131 -1.11 -0.99 7.40
CA LEU A 131 -0.22 -1.52 8.42
C LEU A 131 1.22 -1.55 7.86
N ARG A 132 2.21 -1.07 8.63
CA ARG A 132 3.64 -1.15 8.24
C ARG A 132 4.23 -2.55 8.36
N LEU A 133 3.76 -3.35 9.32
CA LEU A 133 4.16 -4.74 9.48
C LEU A 133 2.90 -5.57 9.72
N ALA A 134 2.73 -6.61 8.93
CA ALA A 134 1.88 -7.73 9.29
C ALA A 134 2.60 -8.52 10.39
N SER A 135 2.56 -8.01 11.63
CA SER A 135 3.04 -8.80 12.77
C SER A 135 2.01 -9.91 13.00
N GLU A 136 2.45 -11.15 12.79
CA GLU A 136 1.75 -12.40 13.07
C GLU A 136 0.39 -12.65 12.36
N PRO A 137 0.02 -13.92 12.12
CA PRO A 137 -1.24 -14.28 11.50
C PRO A 137 -2.39 -14.15 12.50
N LEU A 138 -2.70 -12.91 12.91
CA LEU A 138 -3.91 -12.56 13.63
C LEU A 138 -4.80 -11.70 12.73
N ALA A 139 -5.12 -12.20 11.53
CA ALA A 139 -6.35 -11.78 10.89
C ALA A 139 -7.48 -12.33 11.75
N SER A 140 -7.83 -11.59 12.81
CA SER A 140 -8.97 -11.91 13.66
C SER A 140 -10.21 -11.88 12.78
N SER A 141 -11.06 -12.90 12.89
CA SER A 141 -12.38 -12.90 12.23
C SER A 141 -13.18 -11.63 12.55
N SER A 142 -12.94 -11.04 13.73
CA SER A 142 -13.53 -9.77 14.17
C SER A 142 -13.15 -8.60 13.28
N GLU A 143 -11.87 -8.50 12.89
CA GLU A 143 -11.37 -7.39 12.08
C GLU A 143 -11.92 -7.45 10.66
N THR A 144 -11.90 -8.63 10.05
CA THR A 144 -12.47 -8.85 8.73
C THR A 144 -13.96 -8.53 8.71
N ALA A 145 -14.70 -9.01 9.72
CA ALA A 145 -16.13 -8.74 9.85
C ALA A 145 -16.43 -7.24 10.09
N ALA A 146 -15.62 -6.56 10.92
CA ALA A 146 -15.76 -5.13 11.17
C ALA A 146 -15.46 -4.31 9.90
N LEU A 147 -14.42 -4.68 9.15
CA LEU A 147 -14.09 -4.05 7.88
C LEU A 147 -15.20 -4.27 6.85
N GLN A 148 -15.78 -5.47 6.78
CA GLN A 148 -16.93 -5.76 5.94
C GLN A 148 -18.14 -4.88 6.31
N ALA A 149 -18.46 -4.75 7.60
CA ALA A 149 -19.57 -3.92 8.07
C ALA A 149 -19.37 -2.44 7.71
N VAL A 150 -18.14 -1.92 7.85
CA VAL A 150 -17.78 -0.54 7.45
C VAL A 150 -17.94 -0.35 5.95
N LEU A 151 -17.32 -1.22 5.15
CA LEU A 151 -17.29 -1.06 3.69
C LEU A 151 -18.66 -1.28 3.05
N GLY A 152 -19.48 -2.18 3.61
CA GLY A 152 -20.86 -2.38 3.17
C GLY A 152 -21.75 -1.13 3.32
N LYS A 153 -21.42 -0.21 4.25
CA LYS A 153 -22.12 1.07 4.40
C LYS A 153 -21.51 2.21 3.58
N LEU A 154 -20.25 2.08 3.18
CA LEU A 154 -19.48 3.14 2.53
C LEU A 154 -19.36 3.00 1.01
N CYS A 155 -19.70 1.83 0.45
CA CYS A 155 -19.49 1.51 -0.96
C CYS A 155 -20.11 2.52 -1.95
N GLU A 156 -21.24 3.13 -1.59
CA GLU A 156 -21.96 4.11 -2.42
C GLU A 156 -21.30 5.50 -2.44
N THR A 157 -20.49 5.85 -1.43
CA THR A 157 -19.91 7.20 -1.28
C THR A 157 -18.41 7.24 -1.55
N LEU A 158 -17.70 6.12 -1.37
CA LEU A 158 -16.25 6.08 -1.48
C LEU A 158 -15.75 6.34 -2.90
N GLU A 159 -14.77 7.24 -3.00
CA GLU A 159 -14.02 7.55 -4.21
C GLU A 159 -12.60 6.98 -4.14
N THR A 160 -12.03 6.86 -2.93
CA THR A 160 -10.70 6.30 -2.68
C THR A 160 -10.75 5.25 -1.57
N LEU A 161 -10.27 4.05 -1.89
CA LEU A 161 -10.13 2.93 -0.97
C LEU A 161 -8.68 2.45 -0.95
N ASP A 162 -8.10 2.37 0.25
CA ASP A 162 -6.75 1.88 0.48
C ASP A 162 -6.81 0.85 1.60
N LEU A 163 -6.42 -0.40 1.30
CA LEU A 163 -6.58 -1.53 2.19
C LEU A 163 -5.29 -2.32 2.34
N VAL A 164 -5.14 -2.91 3.52
CA VAL A 164 -4.21 -4.00 3.74
C VAL A 164 -4.71 -5.25 3.05
N SER A 165 -3.91 -5.79 2.12
CA SER A 165 -4.28 -6.92 1.25
C SER A 165 -4.71 -8.15 2.03
N GLU A 166 -3.88 -8.59 2.98
CA GLU A 166 -4.10 -9.79 3.79
C GLU A 166 -5.31 -9.70 4.74
N ARG A 167 -5.90 -8.51 4.90
CA ARG A 167 -7.11 -8.27 5.72
C ARG A 167 -8.34 -7.92 4.88
N ALA A 168 -8.18 -7.74 3.57
CA ALA A 168 -9.28 -7.32 2.71
C ALA A 168 -10.26 -8.48 2.46
N PRO A 169 -11.57 -8.33 2.76
CA PRO A 169 -12.58 -9.36 2.51
C PRO A 169 -12.99 -9.38 1.03
N LEU A 170 -12.08 -9.76 0.13
CA LEU A 170 -12.27 -9.64 -1.34
C LEU A 170 -13.59 -10.25 -1.85
N ALA A 171 -13.98 -11.41 -1.32
CA ALA A 171 -15.22 -12.07 -1.72
C ALA A 171 -16.44 -11.19 -1.40
N ASP A 172 -16.51 -10.59 -0.21
CA ASP A 172 -17.60 -9.70 0.18
C ASP A 172 -17.56 -8.38 -0.59
N LEU A 173 -16.37 -7.81 -0.79
CA LEU A 173 -16.20 -6.57 -1.57
C LEU A 173 -16.68 -6.71 -3.01
N SER A 174 -16.56 -7.91 -3.58
CA SER A 174 -17.01 -8.22 -4.95
C SER A 174 -18.53 -8.21 -5.12
N GLN A 175 -19.28 -8.42 -4.02
CA GLN A 175 -20.73 -8.38 -4.02
C GLN A 175 -21.28 -6.94 -3.92
N LEU A 176 -20.42 -5.99 -3.53
CA LEU A 176 -20.81 -4.59 -3.39
C LEU A 176 -20.69 -3.84 -4.72
N ARG A 177 -21.55 -2.84 -4.90
CA ARG A 177 -21.44 -1.88 -6.00
C ARG A 177 -20.64 -0.67 -5.55
N TRP A 178 -19.73 -0.22 -6.41
CA TRP A 178 -18.80 0.86 -6.11
C TRP A 178 -18.97 2.00 -7.12
N PRO A 179 -20.14 2.65 -7.17
CA PRO A 179 -20.48 3.57 -8.26
C PRO A 179 -19.57 4.79 -8.33
N ARG A 180 -18.93 5.18 -7.22
CA ARG A 180 -18.07 6.36 -7.13
C ARG A 180 -16.59 6.05 -7.01
N LEU A 181 -16.21 4.78 -6.86
CA LEU A 181 -14.83 4.41 -6.58
C LEU A 181 -13.95 4.67 -7.80
N ARG A 182 -12.95 5.54 -7.62
CA ARG A 182 -12.00 5.96 -8.65
C ARG A 182 -10.59 5.48 -8.36
N LYS A 183 -10.25 5.26 -7.09
CA LYS A 183 -8.91 4.85 -6.67
C LYS A 183 -8.98 3.67 -5.72
N LEU A 184 -8.25 2.60 -6.05
CA LEU A 184 -8.12 1.41 -5.25
C LEU A 184 -6.64 1.10 -5.03
N VAL A 185 -6.27 0.90 -3.77
CA VAL A 185 -4.92 0.51 -3.37
C VAL A 185 -5.02 -0.71 -2.47
N TYR A 186 -4.28 -1.75 -2.82
CA TYR A 186 -3.98 -2.87 -1.94
C TYR A 186 -2.50 -2.84 -1.60
N CYS A 187 -2.17 -2.91 -0.31
CA CYS A 187 -0.79 -2.95 0.16
C CYS A 187 -0.58 -4.02 1.22
N GLY A 188 0.63 -4.60 1.28
CA GLY A 188 0.96 -5.62 2.26
C GLY A 188 1.22 -6.97 1.60
N VAL A 189 0.86 -8.06 2.25
CA VAL A 189 1.19 -9.41 1.81
C VAL A 189 0.21 -9.86 0.71
N PRO A 190 0.65 -10.59 -0.33
CA PRO A 190 -0.25 -11.20 -1.31
C PRO A 190 -1.28 -12.13 -0.64
N TRP A 191 -2.40 -12.32 -1.31
CA TRP A 191 -3.41 -13.29 -0.85
C TRP A 191 -2.87 -14.71 -0.97
N SER A 192 -2.89 -15.48 0.12
CA SER A 192 -2.41 -16.86 0.14
C SER A 192 -3.35 -17.80 -0.61
N THR A 193 -4.66 -17.56 -0.52
CA THR A 193 -5.70 -18.33 -1.20
C THR A 193 -6.76 -17.38 -1.74
N LEU A 194 -7.03 -17.46 -3.04
CA LEU A 194 -8.16 -16.80 -3.68
C LEU A 194 -9.12 -17.87 -4.21
N SER A 195 -10.41 -17.69 -3.97
CA SER A 195 -11.46 -18.59 -4.48
C SER A 195 -11.72 -18.42 -5.99
N ALA A 196 -11.27 -17.30 -6.56
CA ALA A 196 -11.42 -16.96 -7.97
C ALA A 196 -10.24 -16.04 -8.40
N PRO A 197 -10.01 -15.86 -9.72
CA PRO A 197 -9.01 -14.91 -10.21
C PRO A 197 -9.21 -13.50 -9.63
N TRP A 198 -8.12 -12.83 -9.26
CA TRP A 198 -8.18 -11.56 -8.54
C TRP A 198 -9.02 -10.48 -9.27
N ILE A 199 -8.87 -10.41 -10.60
CA ILE A 199 -9.62 -9.47 -11.43
C ILE A 199 -11.15 -9.64 -11.35
N SER A 200 -11.62 -10.85 -11.05
CA SER A 200 -13.05 -11.15 -10.96
C SER A 200 -13.73 -10.54 -9.73
N PHE A 201 -12.98 -10.14 -8.70
CA PHE A 201 -13.57 -9.54 -7.50
C PHE A 201 -13.96 -8.07 -7.66
N HIS A 202 -13.69 -7.45 -8.82
CA HIS A 202 -13.71 -5.99 -8.96
C HIS A 202 -14.66 -5.48 -10.06
N HIS A 203 -15.57 -6.32 -10.55
CA HIS A 203 -16.56 -5.95 -11.58
C HIS A 203 -17.49 -4.80 -11.17
N GLY A 204 -17.73 -4.61 -9.86
CA GLY A 204 -18.56 -3.53 -9.34
C GLY A 204 -17.94 -2.12 -9.42
N MET A 205 -16.69 -1.99 -9.91
CA MET A 205 -15.87 -0.78 -9.85
C MET A 205 -15.65 -0.15 -11.23
N VAL A 206 -16.72 0.04 -12.01
CA VAL A 206 -16.64 0.47 -13.42
C VAL A 206 -16.03 1.86 -13.65
N ASN A 207 -16.03 2.72 -12.63
CA ASN A 207 -15.47 4.08 -12.68
C ASN A 207 -14.03 4.16 -12.15
N LEU A 208 -13.36 3.02 -11.96
CA LEU A 208 -11.99 2.97 -11.46
C LEU A 208 -11.02 3.60 -12.45
N ARG A 209 -10.24 4.58 -11.96
CA ARG A 209 -9.22 5.32 -12.72
C ARG A 209 -7.81 4.99 -12.25
N SER A 210 -7.64 4.57 -11.00
CA SER A 210 -6.33 4.25 -10.43
C SER A 210 -6.38 2.96 -9.64
N LEU A 211 -5.53 2.01 -10.04
CA LEU A 211 -5.31 0.76 -9.34
C LEU A 211 -3.84 0.66 -8.93
N SER A 212 -3.57 0.37 -7.65
CA SER A 212 -2.22 0.14 -7.15
C SER A 212 -2.15 -1.11 -6.30
N LEU A 213 -1.39 -2.10 -6.77
CA LEU A 213 -1.13 -3.34 -6.07
C LEU A 213 0.29 -3.31 -5.53
N LYS A 214 0.42 -2.79 -4.31
CA LYS A 214 1.66 -2.63 -3.56
C LYS A 214 1.90 -3.87 -2.70
N LEU A 215 1.98 -5.01 -3.36
CA LEU A 215 2.13 -6.29 -2.70
C LEU A 215 3.62 -6.56 -2.44
N ASP A 216 3.92 -7.05 -1.25
CA ASP A 216 5.22 -7.61 -0.90
C ASP A 216 5.40 -8.97 -1.58
N LEU A 217 6.60 -9.53 -1.52
CA LEU A 217 6.85 -10.90 -1.94
C LEU A 217 7.28 -11.72 -0.74
N THR A 218 6.52 -12.77 -0.43
CA THR A 218 6.92 -13.73 0.61
C THR A 218 8.19 -14.48 0.18
N PRO A 219 9.06 -14.90 1.12
CA PRO A 219 10.24 -15.71 0.79
C PRO A 219 9.86 -16.98 0.03
N GLY A 220 10.40 -17.15 -1.18
CA GLY A 220 10.03 -18.27 -2.08
C GLY A 220 8.66 -18.14 -2.74
N GLY A 221 7.96 -17.03 -2.54
CA GLY A 221 6.66 -16.73 -3.13
C GLY A 221 6.74 -16.42 -4.63
N ILE A 222 5.65 -16.75 -5.34
CA ILE A 222 5.45 -16.39 -6.74
C ILE A 222 4.68 -15.06 -6.78
N PRO A 223 5.00 -14.15 -7.72
CA PRO A 223 4.15 -13.01 -8.04
C PRO A 223 2.66 -13.33 -8.10
N GLN A 224 1.83 -12.44 -7.54
CA GLN A 224 0.38 -12.54 -7.66
C GLN A 224 -0.04 -12.16 -9.09
N MET A 225 -0.50 -13.15 -9.86
CA MET A 225 -1.17 -12.88 -11.14
C MET A 225 -2.56 -12.29 -10.88
N LEU A 226 -2.88 -11.22 -11.62
CA LEU A 226 -4.16 -10.53 -11.60
C LEU A 226 -5.16 -11.20 -12.52
N TRP A 227 -4.68 -11.59 -13.69
CA TRP A 227 -5.45 -12.23 -14.75
C TRP A 227 -4.73 -13.49 -15.25
N PRO A 228 -5.08 -14.67 -14.71
CA PRO A 228 -4.47 -15.93 -15.13
C PRO A 228 -4.97 -16.37 -16.51
N ALA A 229 -4.16 -17.16 -17.21
CA ALA A 229 -4.37 -17.45 -18.63
C ALA A 229 -5.67 -18.21 -18.95
N ASP A 230 -6.19 -18.95 -17.98
CA ASP A 230 -7.41 -19.74 -18.04
C ASP A 230 -8.69 -18.91 -17.80
N TYR A 231 -8.57 -17.66 -17.34
CA TYR A 231 -9.73 -16.79 -17.12
C TYR A 231 -10.15 -16.04 -18.40
N ALA A 232 -11.40 -16.26 -18.83
CA ALA A 232 -11.97 -15.69 -20.05
C ALA A 232 -12.96 -14.52 -19.82
N GLY A 233 -12.90 -13.84 -18.67
CA GLY A 233 -13.81 -12.72 -18.37
C GLY A 233 -13.49 -11.43 -19.15
N PRO A 234 -14.37 -10.41 -19.10
CA PRO A 234 -14.07 -9.09 -19.67
C PRO A 234 -13.16 -8.27 -18.74
N PHE A 235 -12.48 -7.26 -19.29
CA PHE A 235 -11.67 -6.34 -18.49
C PHE A 235 -12.57 -5.35 -17.74
N PRO A 236 -12.51 -5.29 -16.40
CA PRO A 236 -13.53 -4.61 -15.60
C PRO A 236 -13.40 -3.08 -15.54
N TRP A 237 -12.25 -2.50 -15.92
CA TRP A 237 -11.95 -1.07 -15.69
C TRP A 237 -11.68 -0.30 -16.99
N PRO A 238 -12.68 -0.08 -17.86
CA PRO A 238 -12.45 0.56 -19.16
C PRO A 238 -11.87 1.99 -19.05
N MET A 239 -12.07 2.66 -17.91
CA MET A 239 -11.62 4.03 -17.64
C MET A 239 -10.30 4.09 -16.82
N LEU A 240 -9.54 3.00 -16.73
CA LEU A 240 -8.32 2.95 -15.94
C LEU A 240 -7.22 3.84 -16.54
N GLU A 241 -6.77 4.83 -15.78
CA GLU A 241 -5.75 5.80 -16.18
C GLU A 241 -4.37 5.48 -15.57
N HIS A 242 -4.34 4.89 -14.39
CA HIS A 242 -3.13 4.60 -13.63
C HIS A 242 -3.11 3.15 -13.13
N LEU A 243 -2.05 2.42 -13.46
CA LEU A 243 -1.82 1.06 -12.99
C LEU A 243 -0.44 0.93 -12.34
N LEU A 244 -0.39 0.41 -11.12
CA LEU A 244 0.84 -0.02 -10.46
C LEU A 244 0.72 -1.49 -10.09
N VAL A 245 1.68 -2.30 -10.54
CA VAL A 245 1.80 -3.71 -10.19
C VAL A 245 3.17 -3.95 -9.57
N SER A 246 3.18 -4.45 -8.33
CA SER A 246 4.37 -4.95 -7.67
C SER A 246 4.75 -6.34 -8.18
N PHE A 247 6.04 -6.59 -8.36
CA PHE A 247 6.61 -7.88 -8.79
C PHE A 247 5.86 -8.44 -10.02
N PRO A 248 5.84 -7.73 -11.16
CA PRO A 248 5.00 -8.09 -12.28
C PRO A 248 5.40 -9.43 -12.90
N ASP A 249 4.42 -10.33 -13.12
CA ASP A 249 4.63 -11.59 -13.84
C ASP A 249 4.45 -11.40 -15.35
N PRO A 250 5.46 -11.74 -16.19
CA PRO A 250 5.36 -11.55 -17.63
C PRO A 250 4.34 -12.41 -18.34
N ARG A 251 3.70 -13.38 -17.65
CA ARG A 251 2.63 -14.25 -18.19
C ARG A 251 1.23 -13.76 -17.85
N ASP A 252 1.09 -12.72 -17.02
CA ASP A 252 -0.21 -12.19 -16.62
C ASP A 252 -0.95 -11.62 -17.83
N LYS A 253 -2.20 -12.03 -18.06
CA LYS A 253 -3.01 -11.56 -19.20
C LYS A 253 -3.51 -10.14 -19.03
N VAL A 254 -3.36 -9.55 -17.85
CA VAL A 254 -3.77 -8.16 -17.61
C VAL A 254 -3.12 -7.20 -18.62
N TYR A 255 -1.88 -7.48 -19.03
CA TYR A 255 -1.12 -6.65 -19.96
C TYR A 255 -1.64 -6.69 -21.40
N ASP A 256 -2.35 -7.74 -21.79
CA ASP A 256 -2.99 -7.85 -23.12
C ASP A 256 -4.28 -7.00 -23.21
N HIS A 257 -4.85 -6.67 -22.06
CA HIS A 257 -6.20 -6.10 -21.93
C HIS A 257 -6.21 -4.67 -21.35
N LEU A 258 -5.05 -4.03 -21.23
CA LEU A 258 -4.96 -2.66 -20.72
C LEU A 258 -5.76 -1.69 -21.62
N PRO A 259 -6.57 -0.79 -21.04
CA PRO A 259 -7.40 0.11 -21.83
C PRO A 259 -6.56 1.26 -22.41
N SER A 260 -7.04 1.84 -23.52
CA SER A 260 -6.39 2.99 -24.15
C SER A 260 -6.41 4.27 -23.31
N SER A 261 -7.25 4.32 -22.26
CA SER A 261 -7.28 5.41 -21.28
C SER A 261 -6.06 5.41 -20.35
N LEU A 262 -5.28 4.32 -20.31
CA LEU A 262 -4.12 4.20 -19.44
C LEU A 262 -3.01 5.15 -19.87
N CYS A 263 -2.68 6.10 -18.99
CA CYS A 263 -1.66 7.13 -19.23
C CYS A 263 -0.47 7.03 -18.26
N ALA A 264 -0.57 6.20 -17.22
CA ALA A 264 0.51 5.92 -16.29
C ALA A 264 0.61 4.43 -15.93
N LEU A 265 1.80 3.86 -16.11
CA LEU A 265 2.10 2.47 -15.77
C LEU A 265 3.34 2.37 -14.87
N SER A 266 3.26 1.58 -13.81
CA SER A 266 4.36 1.32 -12.88
C SER A 266 4.53 -0.19 -12.66
N LEU A 267 5.66 -0.73 -13.13
CA LEU A 267 6.03 -2.14 -13.05
C LEU A 267 7.27 -2.26 -12.16
N ARG A 268 7.09 -2.51 -10.86
CA ARG A 268 8.20 -2.33 -9.91
C ARG A 268 8.17 -3.30 -8.72
N CYS A 269 9.17 -3.24 -7.84
CA CYS A 269 9.10 -3.95 -6.56
C CYS A 269 8.38 -3.09 -5.51
N TYR A 270 7.83 -3.74 -4.49
CA TYR A 270 7.33 -3.05 -3.30
C TYR A 270 7.68 -3.79 -2.00
N PRO A 271 8.27 -3.11 -1.01
CA PRO A 271 8.96 -1.83 -1.17
C PRO A 271 10.11 -1.94 -2.19
N HIS A 272 10.61 -0.80 -2.71
CA HIS A 272 11.75 -0.83 -3.63
C HIS A 272 12.95 -1.57 -3.01
N LEU A 273 13.70 -2.32 -3.81
CA LEU A 273 14.78 -3.16 -3.26
C LEU A 273 15.88 -2.32 -2.58
N HIS A 274 16.18 -1.11 -3.06
CA HIS A 274 17.11 -0.20 -2.37
C HIS A 274 16.61 0.28 -0.99
N VAL A 275 15.30 0.23 -0.73
CA VAL A 275 14.71 0.48 0.60
C VAL A 275 14.77 -0.78 1.46
N GLN A 276 14.51 -1.96 0.88
CA GLN A 276 14.66 -3.26 1.56
C GLN A 276 16.09 -3.54 2.04
N ARG A 277 17.10 -2.96 1.37
CA ARG A 277 18.52 -3.02 1.78
C ARG A 277 18.84 -2.26 3.07
N ARG A 278 17.87 -1.59 3.70
CA ARG A 278 18.04 -1.07 5.06
C ARG A 278 17.93 -2.24 6.05
N PRO A 279 18.89 -2.41 6.98
CA PRO A 279 18.79 -3.45 8.00
C PRO A 279 17.43 -3.34 8.71
N SER A 280 16.70 -4.47 8.79
CA SER A 280 15.53 -4.53 9.64
C SER A 280 15.95 -4.21 11.08
N ALA A 281 15.07 -3.56 11.84
CA ALA A 281 15.30 -3.29 13.27
C ALA A 281 15.47 -4.57 14.11
N TYR A 282 15.30 -5.75 13.50
CA TYR A 282 15.41 -7.09 14.10
C TYR A 282 16.81 -7.73 13.96
N GLY A 283 17.86 -6.94 13.76
CA GLY A 283 19.23 -7.44 13.92
C GLY A 283 19.66 -8.51 12.91
N ALA A 284 18.97 -8.63 11.78
CA ALA A 284 19.42 -9.50 10.70
C ALA A 284 20.78 -9.01 10.21
N ASN A 285 21.77 -9.91 10.25
CA ASN A 285 23.16 -9.59 9.97
C ASN A 285 23.28 -9.05 8.54
N PRO A 286 23.92 -7.89 8.29
CA PRO A 286 24.13 -7.38 6.91
C PRO A 286 24.95 -8.33 6.03
N ALA A 287 25.66 -9.28 6.67
CA ALA A 287 26.45 -10.34 6.05
C ALA A 287 25.60 -11.56 5.64
N ASP A 288 24.39 -11.71 6.16
CA ASP A 288 23.36 -12.62 5.64
C ASP A 288 22.69 -11.96 4.43
N SER A 289 23.53 -11.63 3.45
CA SER A 289 23.35 -12.16 2.11
C SER A 289 21.88 -12.21 1.66
N TYR A 290 21.40 -11.10 1.10
CA TYR A 290 20.42 -11.10 0.01
C TYR A 290 21.13 -11.11 -1.37
N PRO A 291 21.98 -12.11 -1.73
CA PRO A 291 22.33 -12.31 -3.10
C PRO A 291 21.05 -12.81 -3.76
N ASP A 292 20.63 -12.10 -4.79
CA ASP A 292 19.51 -12.52 -5.63
C ASP A 292 18.15 -12.56 -4.94
N HIS A 293 17.54 -11.38 -4.73
CA HIS A 293 16.08 -11.31 -4.61
C HIS A 293 15.50 -11.92 -5.91
N PRO A 294 14.97 -13.17 -5.87
CA PRO A 294 14.75 -13.96 -7.09
C PRO A 294 13.56 -13.45 -7.91
N ALA A 295 12.77 -12.54 -7.34
CA ALA A 295 11.57 -11.99 -7.95
C ALA A 295 11.72 -10.61 -8.59
N LEU A 296 12.93 -10.04 -8.59
CA LEU A 296 13.15 -8.83 -9.38
C LEU A 296 13.06 -9.22 -10.85
N SER A 297 12.10 -8.64 -11.58
CA SER A 297 11.94 -8.88 -13.02
C SER A 297 13.24 -8.55 -13.75
N SER A 298 13.65 -9.42 -14.68
CA SER A 298 14.79 -9.13 -15.56
C SER A 298 14.38 -8.17 -16.68
N SER A 299 15.35 -7.55 -17.38
CA SER A 299 15.04 -6.72 -18.54
C SER A 299 14.28 -7.50 -19.62
N ALA A 300 14.62 -8.77 -19.87
CA ALA A 300 13.86 -9.63 -20.78
C ALA A 300 12.40 -9.82 -20.35
N SER A 301 12.15 -10.01 -19.05
CA SER A 301 10.78 -10.16 -18.52
C SER A 301 9.95 -8.88 -18.68
N ILE A 302 10.52 -7.71 -18.37
CA ILE A 302 9.83 -6.43 -18.58
C ILE A 302 9.60 -6.18 -20.08
N LEU A 303 10.58 -6.47 -20.94
CA LEU A 303 10.42 -6.34 -22.39
C LEU A 303 9.31 -7.24 -22.93
N SER A 304 9.18 -8.46 -22.40
CA SER A 304 8.07 -9.37 -22.75
C SER A 304 6.70 -8.78 -22.39
N ILE A 305 6.58 -8.15 -21.21
CA ILE A 305 5.36 -7.42 -20.82
C ILE A 305 5.08 -6.29 -21.80
N LEU A 306 6.07 -5.45 -22.10
CA LEU A 306 5.90 -4.31 -22.99
C LEU A 306 5.45 -4.72 -24.40
N ARG A 307 6.00 -5.80 -24.95
CA ARG A 307 5.59 -6.33 -26.27
C ARG A 307 4.12 -6.76 -26.32
N ARG A 308 3.50 -7.01 -25.17
CA ARG A 308 2.09 -7.40 -25.04
C ARG A 308 1.15 -6.22 -24.79
N CYS A 309 1.69 -5.10 -24.31
CA CYS A 309 0.92 -3.88 -24.14
C CYS A 309 0.61 -3.27 -25.52
N ASN A 310 -0.66 -3.26 -25.90
CA ASN A 310 -1.11 -2.61 -27.15
C ASN A 310 -0.90 -1.09 -27.06
N MET A 311 -0.13 -0.52 -27.99
CA MET A 311 0.21 0.92 -28.16
C MET A 311 -0.47 1.88 -27.17
N LEU A 312 0.06 1.97 -25.96
CA LEU A 312 -0.46 2.83 -24.91
C LEU A 312 0.07 4.26 -25.08
N ASP A 313 -0.78 5.26 -24.90
CA ASP A 313 -0.36 6.67 -24.89
C ASP A 313 0.14 7.08 -23.50
N LEU A 314 1.23 6.45 -23.05
CA LEU A 314 1.77 6.68 -21.72
C LEU A 314 2.48 8.03 -21.63
N THR A 315 2.08 8.81 -20.63
CA THR A 315 2.78 10.05 -20.24
C THR A 315 3.70 9.82 -19.03
N GLN A 316 3.45 8.78 -18.25
CA GLN A 316 4.25 8.42 -17.07
C GLN A 316 4.57 6.93 -17.06
N PHE A 317 5.84 6.60 -16.88
CA PHE A 317 6.30 5.22 -16.83
C PHE A 317 7.33 5.03 -15.72
N GLU A 318 7.18 3.96 -14.96
CA GLU A 318 8.09 3.57 -13.89
C GLU A 318 8.39 2.09 -14.00
N ILE A 319 9.68 1.75 -14.04
CA ILE A 319 10.14 0.36 -14.06
C ILE A 319 11.25 0.10 -13.06
N GLU A 320 11.22 -1.09 -12.50
CA GLU A 320 12.28 -1.63 -11.65
C GLU A 320 12.68 -3.02 -12.17
N TYR A 321 13.94 -3.20 -12.54
CA TYR A 321 14.40 -4.44 -13.16
C TYR A 321 15.88 -4.74 -12.90
N ARG A 322 16.24 -6.01 -13.10
CA ARG A 322 17.63 -6.48 -13.14
C ARG A 322 18.12 -6.51 -14.58
N ALA A 323 19.28 -5.91 -14.85
CA ALA A 323 19.90 -5.96 -16.16
C ALA A 323 20.25 -7.41 -16.55
N ASP A 324 19.96 -7.73 -17.80
CA ASP A 324 20.36 -8.94 -18.53
C ASP A 324 20.72 -8.57 -19.98
N GLY A 325 20.92 -9.56 -20.84
CA GLY A 325 21.30 -9.34 -22.25
C GLY A 325 20.27 -8.58 -23.09
N GLU A 326 19.04 -8.41 -22.62
CA GLU A 326 17.96 -7.72 -23.34
C GLU A 326 17.75 -6.27 -22.88
N GLU A 327 18.60 -5.72 -22.01
CA GLU A 327 18.45 -4.35 -21.51
C GLU A 327 18.42 -3.30 -22.63
N ASP A 328 19.33 -3.40 -23.58
CA ASP A 328 19.38 -2.51 -24.74
C ASP A 328 18.07 -2.53 -25.54
N ALA A 329 17.52 -3.73 -25.74
CA ALA A 329 16.25 -3.91 -26.43
C ALA A 329 15.08 -3.33 -25.63
N LEU A 330 15.08 -3.49 -24.30
CA LEU A 330 14.10 -2.88 -23.40
C LEU A 330 14.12 -1.35 -23.50
N LEU A 331 15.29 -0.72 -23.38
CA LEU A 331 15.40 0.75 -23.37
C LEU A 331 14.99 1.37 -24.70
N ARG A 332 15.40 0.77 -25.83
CA ARG A 332 14.94 1.19 -27.16
C ARG A 332 13.43 0.98 -27.33
N GLN A 333 12.90 -0.14 -26.86
CA GLN A 333 11.46 -0.42 -26.93
C GLN A 333 10.64 0.63 -26.18
N ILE A 334 11.08 1.07 -25.01
CA ILE A 334 10.42 2.14 -24.24
C ILE A 334 10.36 3.43 -25.06
N ALA A 335 11.49 3.82 -25.67
CA ALA A 335 11.58 5.03 -26.48
C ALA A 335 10.66 4.99 -27.71
N VAL A 336 10.52 3.83 -28.34
CA VAL A 336 9.66 3.62 -29.52
C VAL A 336 8.18 3.52 -29.15
N MET A 337 7.85 2.77 -28.09
CA MET A 337 6.45 2.51 -27.71
C MET A 337 5.76 3.73 -27.11
N PHE A 338 6.49 4.58 -26.40
CA PHE A 338 5.92 5.68 -25.62
C PHE A 338 6.51 7.03 -26.04
N PRO A 339 6.28 7.48 -27.29
CA PRO A 339 6.87 8.72 -27.81
C PRO A 339 6.40 9.98 -27.07
N HIS A 340 5.26 9.92 -26.36
CA HIS A 340 4.68 11.02 -25.59
C HIS A 340 5.05 10.98 -24.10
N LEU A 341 6.04 10.15 -23.73
CA LEU A 341 6.46 9.99 -22.35
C LEU A 341 7.05 11.29 -21.80
N LYS A 342 6.45 11.79 -20.71
CA LYS A 342 6.82 13.03 -20.03
C LYS A 342 7.63 12.80 -18.77
N SER A 343 7.40 11.66 -18.11
CA SER A 343 8.08 11.24 -16.89
C SER A 343 8.49 9.77 -16.97
N LEU A 344 9.79 9.51 -16.81
CA LEU A 344 10.36 8.17 -16.71
C LEU A 344 11.07 8.01 -15.35
N LYS A 345 10.72 6.94 -14.63
CA LYS A 345 11.49 6.47 -13.48
C LYS A 345 12.08 5.10 -13.76
N LEU A 346 13.39 4.98 -13.62
CA LEU A 346 14.13 3.77 -13.94
C LEU A 346 14.93 3.33 -12.72
N HIS A 347 14.60 2.17 -12.17
CA HIS A 347 15.36 1.52 -11.11
C HIS A 347 16.05 0.29 -11.68
N ARG A 348 17.29 0.47 -12.12
CA ARG A 348 18.14 -0.57 -12.67
C ARG A 348 19.01 -1.17 -11.59
N TYR A 349 19.01 -2.49 -11.49
CA TYR A 349 19.96 -3.25 -10.70
C TYR A 349 20.89 -4.04 -11.61
N ARG A 350 22.14 -4.18 -11.16
CA ARG A 350 23.18 -4.87 -11.89
C ARG A 350 22.87 -6.35 -12.08
N SER A 351 23.34 -6.89 -13.21
CA SER A 351 23.36 -8.32 -13.46
C SER A 351 24.34 -9.03 -12.51
N ALA A 352 24.24 -10.36 -12.40
CA ALA A 352 25.19 -11.13 -11.60
C ALA A 352 26.64 -10.97 -12.14
N GLN A 353 26.79 -10.92 -13.46
CA GLN A 353 28.08 -10.73 -14.12
C GLN A 353 28.66 -9.34 -13.86
N GLU A 354 27.84 -8.29 -13.95
CA GLU A 354 28.26 -6.92 -13.67
C GLU A 354 28.74 -6.77 -12.22
N ARG A 355 28.01 -7.35 -11.25
CA ARG A 355 28.42 -7.34 -9.84
C ARG A 355 29.75 -8.08 -9.63
N GLN A 356 29.89 -9.28 -10.22
CA GLN A 356 31.10 -10.09 -10.08
C GLN A 356 32.33 -9.42 -10.71
N GLY A 357 32.16 -8.79 -11.87
CA GLY A 357 33.22 -8.06 -12.55
C GLY A 357 33.49 -6.66 -11.98
N ASN A 358 32.71 -6.23 -10.99
CA ASN A 358 32.68 -4.86 -10.50
C ASN A 358 32.54 -3.80 -11.63
N ILE A 359 31.76 -4.12 -12.67
CA ILE A 359 31.51 -3.28 -13.84
C ILE A 359 30.28 -2.38 -13.62
N ASP A 360 30.44 -1.09 -13.85
CA ASP A 360 29.36 -0.10 -13.84
C ASP A 360 28.77 0.11 -15.22
N VAL A 361 27.48 0.43 -15.25
CA VAL A 361 26.76 0.75 -16.49
C VAL A 361 27.17 2.14 -17.01
N SER A 362 27.29 2.26 -18.32
CA SER A 362 27.51 3.55 -18.98
C SER A 362 26.23 4.40 -18.95
N VAL A 363 26.31 5.56 -18.30
CA VAL A 363 25.21 6.54 -18.26
C VAL A 363 24.94 7.10 -19.65
N ASP A 364 26.00 7.38 -20.41
CA ASP A 364 25.90 7.92 -21.77
C ASP A 364 25.16 6.95 -22.69
N HIS A 365 25.45 5.64 -22.57
CA HIS A 365 24.76 4.60 -23.34
C HIS A 365 23.26 4.54 -23.04
N ILE A 366 22.87 4.64 -21.78
CA ILE A 366 21.45 4.73 -21.39
C ILE A 366 20.81 6.01 -21.95
N ALA A 367 21.52 7.15 -21.85
CA ALA A 367 21.03 8.42 -22.35
C ALA A 367 20.81 8.40 -23.86
N GLU A 368 21.72 7.81 -24.64
CA GLU A 368 21.61 7.62 -26.09
C GLU A 368 20.37 6.80 -26.46
N MET A 369 20.10 5.70 -25.75
CA MET A 369 18.92 4.86 -26.02
C MET A 369 17.60 5.54 -25.69
N LEU A 370 17.61 6.44 -24.70
CA LEU A 370 16.43 7.21 -24.29
C LEU A 370 16.30 8.56 -25.02
N ALA A 371 17.32 9.00 -25.75
CA ALA A 371 17.33 10.26 -26.49
C ALA A 371 16.13 10.48 -27.43
N PRO A 372 15.51 9.44 -28.04
CA PRO A 372 14.31 9.65 -28.87
C PRO A 372 13.08 10.16 -28.10
N LEU A 373 13.07 10.09 -26.76
CA LEU A 373 11.99 10.59 -25.92
C LEU A 373 12.01 12.12 -25.81
N THR A 374 11.69 12.81 -26.91
CA THR A 374 11.77 14.28 -27.04
C THR A 374 10.86 15.06 -26.10
N GLN A 375 9.81 14.44 -25.54
CA GLN A 375 8.88 15.07 -24.59
C GLN A 375 9.25 14.84 -23.12
N LEU A 376 10.30 14.05 -22.85
CA LEU A 376 10.71 13.68 -21.51
C LEU A 376 11.34 14.87 -20.80
N TYR A 377 10.67 15.42 -19.78
CA TYR A 377 11.20 16.49 -18.95
C TYR A 377 11.49 16.04 -17.51
N ARG A 378 11.05 14.84 -17.12
CA ARG A 378 11.32 14.27 -15.79
C ARG A 378 11.93 12.88 -15.93
N LEU A 379 13.21 12.78 -15.61
CA LEU A 379 13.96 11.52 -15.58
C LEU A 379 14.47 11.29 -14.16
N LYS A 380 14.06 10.18 -13.54
CA LYS A 380 14.61 9.72 -12.25
C LYS A 380 15.26 8.36 -12.46
N ILE A 381 16.53 8.23 -12.12
CA ILE A 381 17.29 7.00 -12.38
C ILE A 381 18.03 6.56 -11.12
N TYR A 382 17.95 5.27 -10.82
CA TYR A 382 18.81 4.54 -9.91
C TYR A 382 19.56 3.44 -10.69
N LEU A 383 20.89 3.40 -10.63
CA LEU A 383 21.74 2.54 -11.48
C LEU A 383 22.61 1.51 -10.73
N GLU A 384 22.54 1.45 -9.39
CA GLU A 384 23.34 0.53 -8.56
C GLU A 384 24.87 0.56 -8.84
N PHE A 385 25.51 1.74 -8.90
CA PHE A 385 26.95 1.86 -9.14
C PHE A 385 27.83 1.13 -8.10
N ALA A 386 29.03 0.72 -8.51
CA ALA A 386 30.06 0.18 -7.65
C ALA A 386 30.42 1.21 -6.58
N GLY A 387 30.48 0.77 -5.33
CA GLY A 387 30.76 1.69 -4.21
C GLY A 387 29.59 2.59 -3.81
N THR A 388 28.39 2.46 -4.40
CA THR A 388 27.18 3.04 -3.80
C THR A 388 27.13 2.54 -2.36
N PRO A 389 27.19 3.41 -1.35
CA PRO A 389 27.31 2.97 0.03
C PRO A 389 26.11 2.06 0.32
N ARG A 390 26.39 0.77 0.54
CA ARG A 390 25.46 -0.07 1.31
C ARG A 390 25.27 0.74 2.58
N LEU A 391 24.05 1.17 2.89
CA LEU A 391 23.78 1.99 4.07
C LEU A 391 24.30 1.22 5.30
N GLN A 392 25.55 1.47 5.66
CA GLN A 392 26.16 1.01 6.88
C GLN A 392 25.56 1.90 7.94
N THR A 393 24.72 1.29 8.77
CA THR A 393 24.04 1.89 9.90
C THR A 393 25.06 2.53 10.84
N ARG A 394 25.23 3.86 10.76
CA ARG A 394 25.33 4.65 11.99
C ARG A 394 23.92 5.07 12.34
N ALA A 395 23.47 4.62 13.51
CA ALA A 395 22.18 4.92 14.10
C ALA A 395 21.96 6.44 14.21
N LEU A 396 21.43 7.06 13.17
CA LEU A 396 20.77 8.35 13.25
C LEU A 396 19.48 8.27 12.45
N TYR A 397 18.41 8.22 13.22
CA TYR A 397 17.02 8.19 12.83
C TYR A 397 16.70 9.42 11.96
N VAL A 398 16.35 9.20 10.68
CA VAL A 398 15.69 10.20 9.84
C VAL A 398 14.35 9.61 9.41
N PRO A 399 13.21 10.24 9.75
CA PRO A 399 11.91 9.75 9.32
C PRO A 399 11.81 9.81 7.78
N PRO A 400 11.05 8.89 7.16
CA PRO A 400 10.82 8.98 5.72
C PRO A 400 10.07 10.28 5.40
N LEU A 401 10.65 11.07 4.51
CA LEU A 401 9.97 12.20 3.87
C LEU A 401 8.71 11.70 3.18
N GLU A 402 7.61 12.43 3.42
CA GLU A 402 6.28 12.20 2.90
C GLU A 402 6.28 12.19 1.36
N PHE A 403 5.51 11.25 0.77
CA PHE A 403 5.11 11.24 -0.63
C PHE A 403 3.62 11.54 -0.76
#